data_AF-A0A504J2P5-F1
#
_entry.id   AF-A0A504J2P5-F1
#
_cell.length_a   1.000
_cell.length_b   1.000
_cell.length_c   1.000
_cell.angle_alpha   90.00
_cell.angle_beta   90.00
_cell.angle_gamma   90.00
#
_symmetry.space_group_name_H-M   'P 1'
#
loop_
_entity.id
_entity.type
_entity.pdbx_description
1 polymer ?
#
loop_
_entity_poly.entity_id
_entity_poly.type
_entity_poly.pdbx_seq_one_letter_code
_entity_poly.pdbx_strand_id
1 'polypeptide(L)'
;MRILTKNLQSIVLCLFSTFIVACSSDDDTPPSTDNTPPPPQVEESSAKEIKTFSLLSEDNEILSSDLKASVDTESKTIRISIVAPSSSTSLKPSITISEKATISPENKETVDFKEPITYTVTAEDGSTQEYIVTVKLFEELTEREALILLYNANPANSLRWDINEEDISVWEDVVVKDGKVTELNIDRSNLTVIPPEVLVNLNYLEILDLNSNEIIDLPNELGNLVNLKKLQLDNNPIEKLPIEIGNLSKLEKIRIVGNKITSIPKEIGNLSNLKELTIMFLLELSDLPKEIGNLSTLESLAVNSTKITNLPPEIGKLSNLKRFIVRNNNSLASLPTEIGDLSNVEEFLFDGNGLTSIPSEIGNLININKLWLNNNKLTSVPKELGNLIKIGTLNLNNNELTNIPAELANNPNLKFLILKFNKFTSITQEILNITQLENLNLEGNQLTEVPEEIENLTLLNTLVVRRNQITSIPKSIGNNTELVILDLTGNRLTSLPIEISNLSNLRILQIRSNQIASISESICDLNLSVFEKDFQTTCEL
;
A
#
# COMPACT_ATOMS: atom_id res chain seq x y z
N MET A 1 -10.35 -53.37 -20.50
CA MET A 1 -9.30 -53.90 -19.59
C MET A 1 -8.69 -52.69 -18.89
N ARG A 2 -8.85 -52.58 -17.55
CA ARG A 2 -8.32 -51.55 -16.62
C ARG A 2 -8.89 -50.12 -16.77
N ILE A 3 -9.99 -49.80 -16.08
CA ILE A 3 -10.15 -49.35 -14.67
C ILE A 3 -9.75 -47.87 -14.50
N LEU A 4 -10.78 -47.02 -14.49
CA LEU A 4 -10.80 -45.67 -13.94
C LEU A 4 -11.56 -45.69 -12.60
N THR A 5 -11.16 -44.78 -11.71
CA THR A 5 -11.86 -44.25 -10.52
C THR A 5 -11.98 -45.15 -9.28
N LYS A 6 -11.28 -44.74 -8.21
CA LYS A 6 -11.70 -44.95 -6.82
C LYS A 6 -11.36 -43.73 -5.96
N ASN A 7 -12.36 -43.41 -5.11
CA ASN A 7 -12.30 -42.76 -3.81
C ASN A 7 -12.32 -41.22 -3.75
N LEU A 8 -13.53 -40.69 -3.57
CA LEU A 8 -13.89 -39.90 -2.38
C LEU A 8 -15.41 -39.99 -2.20
N GLN A 9 -15.90 -40.68 -1.16
CA GLN A 9 -17.25 -40.44 -0.65
C GLN A 9 -17.28 -40.69 0.85
N SER A 10 -17.81 -39.67 1.52
CA SER A 10 -17.88 -39.43 2.95
C SER A 10 -18.65 -40.50 3.71
N ILE A 11 -18.15 -40.81 4.91
CA ILE A 11 -18.89 -41.53 5.94
C ILE A 11 -19.89 -40.54 6.54
N VAL A 12 -21.16 -40.76 6.23
CA VAL A 12 -22.32 -40.26 6.98
C VAL A 12 -22.80 -41.43 7.84
N LEU A 13 -22.78 -41.25 9.16
CA LEU A 13 -23.51 -42.12 10.08
C LEU A 13 -24.41 -41.23 10.96
N CYS A 14 -25.63 -41.06 10.49
CA CYS A 14 -26.88 -41.46 11.16
C CYS A 14 -27.00 -41.26 12.68
N LEU A 15 -27.96 -40.50 13.22
CA LEU A 15 -29.43 -40.73 13.32
C LEU A 15 -29.73 -40.61 14.85
N PHE A 16 -30.87 -40.24 15.42
CA PHE A 16 -32.27 -40.10 15.02
C PHE A 16 -32.90 -39.11 16.00
N SER A 17 -33.72 -38.20 15.50
CA SER A 17 -34.72 -37.46 16.26
C SER A 17 -35.76 -38.41 16.84
N THR A 18 -35.83 -38.52 18.17
CA THR A 18 -36.94 -39.20 18.84
C THR A 18 -38.12 -38.25 18.97
N PHE A 19 -39.11 -38.43 18.10
CA PHE A 19 -40.51 -38.13 18.40
C PHE A 19 -40.97 -39.07 19.52
N ILE A 20 -41.38 -38.52 20.66
CA ILE A 20 -42.26 -39.21 21.60
C ILE A 20 -43.61 -38.51 21.55
N VAL A 21 -44.56 -39.20 20.94
CA VAL A 21 -45.99 -39.03 21.17
C VAL A 21 -46.28 -39.66 22.55
N ALA A 22 -46.80 -38.87 23.48
CA ALA A 22 -47.45 -39.38 24.68
C ALA A 22 -48.90 -38.87 24.70
N CYS A 23 -49.80 -39.83 24.90
CA CYS A 23 -51.25 -39.72 24.83
C CYS A 23 -51.86 -38.79 25.88
N SER A 24 -52.90 -38.07 25.43
CA SER A 24 -54.23 -37.92 26.04
C SER A 24 -54.35 -38.16 27.55
N SER A 25 -54.65 -37.08 28.26
CA SER A 25 -55.57 -37.07 29.40
C SER A 25 -56.33 -35.75 29.29
N ASP A 26 -57.63 -35.83 29.03
CA ASP A 26 -58.54 -34.68 29.02
C ASP A 26 -58.58 -34.06 30.42
N ASP A 27 -58.25 -32.78 30.54
CA ASP A 27 -58.67 -31.97 31.68
C ASP A 27 -58.99 -30.55 31.19
N ASP A 28 -60.30 -30.28 31.15
CA ASP A 28 -60.90 -29.01 30.77
C ASP A 28 -60.43 -27.88 31.71
N THR A 29 -59.45 -27.10 31.26
CA THR A 29 -59.17 -25.77 31.82
C THR A 29 -59.03 -24.73 30.69
N PRO A 30 -59.74 -23.59 30.76
CA PRO A 30 -59.74 -22.60 29.69
C PRO A 30 -58.35 -21.95 29.53
N PRO A 31 -57.95 -21.54 28.32
CA PRO A 31 -56.61 -21.01 28.09
C PRO A 31 -56.45 -19.65 28.78
N SER A 32 -55.47 -19.56 29.69
CA SER A 32 -55.00 -18.26 30.16
C SER A 32 -54.28 -17.56 29.00
N THR A 33 -54.90 -16.51 28.46
CA THR A 33 -54.23 -15.55 27.59
C THR A 33 -53.31 -14.68 28.43
N ASP A 34 -52.16 -15.23 28.84
CA ASP A 34 -51.03 -14.45 29.28
C ASP A 34 -49.95 -14.51 28.19
N ASN A 35 -50.15 -13.68 27.16
CA ASN A 35 -49.16 -13.42 26.11
C ASN A 35 -48.20 -12.33 26.59
N THR A 36 -47.63 -12.48 27.78
CA THR A 36 -46.44 -11.71 28.14
C THR A 36 -45.22 -12.43 27.58
N PRO A 37 -44.39 -11.77 26.74
CA PRO A 37 -43.11 -12.34 26.35
C PRO A 37 -42.32 -12.68 27.62
N PRO A 38 -41.61 -13.82 27.69
CA PRO A 38 -40.67 -14.03 28.78
C PRO A 38 -39.75 -12.80 28.86
N PRO A 39 -39.42 -12.32 30.07
CA PRO A 39 -38.50 -11.19 30.21
C PRO A 39 -37.24 -11.52 29.40
N PRO A 40 -36.65 -10.55 28.67
CA PRO A 40 -35.47 -10.81 27.87
C PRO A 40 -34.44 -11.51 28.74
N GLN A 41 -34.07 -12.74 28.39
CA GLN A 41 -32.94 -13.40 29.01
C GLN A 41 -31.74 -12.51 28.71
N VAL A 42 -31.16 -11.93 29.75
CA VAL A 42 -29.90 -11.22 29.63
C VAL A 42 -28.88 -12.30 29.29
N GLU A 43 -28.52 -12.41 28.00
CA GLU A 43 -27.44 -13.31 27.59
C GLU A 43 -26.16 -12.84 28.30
N GLU A 44 -25.56 -13.74 29.06
CA GLU A 44 -24.28 -13.51 29.73
C GLU A 44 -23.22 -13.24 28.66
N SER A 45 -22.38 -12.23 28.91
CA SER A 45 -21.31 -11.85 27.97
C SER A 45 -20.28 -12.96 27.82
N SER A 46 -19.91 -13.29 26.58
CA SER A 46 -18.84 -14.23 26.23
C SER A 46 -17.46 -13.57 26.06
N ALA A 47 -17.37 -12.25 26.27
CA ALA A 47 -16.13 -11.50 26.06
C ALA A 47 -15.08 -11.82 27.14
N LYS A 48 -13.85 -12.16 26.70
CA LYS A 48 -12.78 -12.70 27.56
C LYS A 48 -11.37 -12.33 27.10
N GLU A 49 -11.17 -11.07 26.76
CA GLU A 49 -9.88 -10.58 26.27
C GLU A 49 -9.13 -9.81 27.35
N ILE A 50 -7.81 -9.96 27.36
CA ILE A 50 -6.93 -8.97 27.99
C ILE A 50 -6.84 -7.80 27.01
N LYS A 51 -7.32 -6.63 27.42
CA LYS A 51 -7.30 -5.40 26.63
C LYS A 51 -5.97 -4.65 26.78
N THR A 52 -5.45 -4.60 28.01
CA THR A 52 -4.17 -3.97 28.30
C THR A 52 -3.42 -4.76 29.37
N PHE A 53 -2.10 -4.74 29.25
CA PHE A 53 -1.18 -5.26 30.26
C PHE A 53 -0.05 -4.25 30.43
N SER A 54 0.19 -3.80 31.64
CA SER A 54 1.23 -2.82 31.94
C SER A 54 1.86 -3.10 33.30
N LEU A 55 3.11 -2.69 33.46
CA LEU A 55 3.80 -2.65 34.74
C LEU A 55 3.99 -1.19 35.10
N LEU A 56 3.31 -0.72 36.13
CA LEU A 56 3.40 0.67 36.56
C LEU A 56 4.54 0.81 37.57
N SER A 57 5.33 1.87 37.43
CA SER A 57 6.45 2.21 38.30
C SER A 57 6.01 2.49 39.74
N GLU A 58 4.79 3.01 39.94
CA GLU A 58 4.22 3.23 41.28
C GLU A 58 3.96 1.93 42.06
N ASP A 59 3.69 0.82 41.37
CA ASP A 59 3.44 -0.49 41.99
C ASP A 59 4.69 -1.38 42.04
N ASN A 60 5.71 -1.03 41.26
CA ASN A 60 6.90 -1.84 41.01
C ASN A 60 8.15 -0.96 41.13
N GLU A 61 8.71 -0.87 42.35
CA GLU A 61 9.87 -0.01 42.66
C GLU A 61 11.12 -0.29 41.81
N ILE A 62 11.21 -1.46 41.18
CA ILE A 62 12.34 -1.81 40.30
C ILE A 62 12.29 -1.10 38.93
N LEU A 63 11.17 -0.47 38.58
CA LEU A 63 10.97 0.19 37.29
C LEU A 63 11.24 1.69 37.39
N SER A 64 12.01 2.22 36.45
CA SER A 64 12.26 3.67 36.33
C SER A 64 11.11 4.44 35.67
N SER A 65 10.23 3.75 34.95
CA SER A 65 9.05 4.30 34.28
C SER A 65 8.00 3.21 34.05
N ASP A 66 6.77 3.63 33.75
CA ASP A 66 5.70 2.69 33.38
C ASP A 66 6.04 1.98 32.06
N LEU A 67 5.77 0.68 32.02
CA LEU A 67 5.97 -0.16 30.84
C LEU A 67 4.63 -0.71 30.37
N LYS A 68 4.33 -0.54 29.09
CA LYS A 68 3.13 -1.08 28.46
C LYS A 68 3.51 -2.20 27.50
N ALA A 69 2.91 -3.37 27.68
CA ALA A 69 3.11 -4.51 26.79
C ALA A 69 2.12 -4.47 25.63
N SER A 70 2.55 -4.93 24.46
CA SER A 70 1.66 -5.27 23.35
C SER A 70 1.01 -6.62 23.63
N VAL A 71 -0.31 -6.71 23.43
CA VAL A 71 -1.08 -7.94 23.62
C VAL A 71 -1.31 -8.58 22.26
N ASP A 72 -0.66 -9.72 22.01
CA ASP A 72 -0.90 -10.50 20.80
C ASP A 72 -2.22 -11.29 20.97
N THR A 73 -3.27 -10.78 20.34
CA THR A 73 -4.59 -11.42 20.42
C THR A 73 -4.71 -12.68 19.57
N GLU A 74 -3.80 -12.92 18.63
CA GLU A 74 -3.83 -14.12 17.78
C GLU A 74 -3.09 -15.26 18.46
N SER A 75 -1.84 -15.02 18.88
CA SER A 75 -1.06 -16.04 19.59
C SER A 75 -1.40 -16.14 21.08
N LYS A 76 -2.19 -15.19 21.61
CA LYS A 76 -2.55 -15.10 23.03
C LYS A 76 -1.31 -14.98 23.92
N THR A 77 -0.33 -14.21 23.47
CA THR A 77 0.90 -13.97 24.21
C THR A 77 1.07 -12.49 24.55
N ILE A 78 1.74 -12.22 25.67
CA ILE A 78 2.11 -10.89 26.10
C ILE A 78 3.57 -10.94 26.50
N ARG A 79 4.39 -10.07 25.92
CA ARG A 79 5.82 -9.99 26.20
C ARG A 79 6.16 -8.60 26.69
N ILE A 80 6.97 -8.54 27.73
CA ILE A 80 7.45 -7.28 28.29
C ILE A 80 8.90 -7.43 28.70
N SER A 81 9.67 -6.40 28.39
CA SER A 81 11.11 -6.37 28.62
C SER A 81 11.40 -5.33 29.69
N ILE A 82 12.12 -5.72 30.73
CA ILE A 82 12.42 -4.88 31.89
C ILE A 82 13.93 -4.70 31.99
N VAL A 83 14.37 -3.46 32.17
CA VAL A 83 15.73 -3.16 32.66
C VAL A 83 15.63 -2.91 34.14
N ALA A 84 16.34 -3.69 34.95
CA ALA A 84 16.44 -3.41 36.37
C ALA A 84 17.80 -3.86 36.91
N PRO A 85 18.34 -3.18 37.94
CA PRO A 85 19.60 -3.54 38.57
C PRO A 85 19.51 -4.81 39.43
N SER A 86 18.30 -5.32 39.67
CA SER A 86 18.04 -6.48 40.52
C SER A 86 17.41 -7.62 39.72
N SER A 87 17.74 -8.87 40.06
CA SER A 87 17.16 -10.06 39.44
C SER A 87 15.74 -10.39 39.93
N SER A 88 15.04 -9.45 40.56
CA SER A 88 13.69 -9.69 41.10
C SER A 88 12.66 -9.66 39.99
N THR A 89 11.96 -10.77 39.80
CA THR A 89 10.86 -10.94 38.83
C THR A 89 9.48 -10.92 39.47
N SER A 90 9.39 -10.65 40.78
CA SER A 90 8.13 -10.47 41.50
C SER A 90 7.54 -9.09 41.23
N LEU A 91 6.45 -9.05 40.45
CA LEU A 91 5.87 -7.84 39.89
C LEU A 91 4.35 -7.80 40.08
N LYS A 92 3.78 -6.60 40.14
CA LYS A 92 2.35 -6.33 40.17
C LYS A 92 1.89 -5.77 38.83
N PRO A 93 1.26 -6.59 37.97
CA PRO A 93 0.74 -6.10 36.71
C PRO A 93 -0.56 -5.32 36.91
N SER A 94 -0.72 -4.31 36.07
CA SER A 94 -1.96 -3.56 35.88
C SER A 94 -2.61 -4.03 34.59
N ILE A 95 -3.71 -4.79 34.73
CA ILE A 95 -4.38 -5.50 33.65
C ILE A 95 -5.80 -4.96 33.49
N THR A 96 -6.19 -4.63 32.27
CA THR A 96 -7.60 -4.37 31.92
C THR A 96 -8.12 -5.51 31.07
N ILE A 97 -9.31 -6.02 31.40
CA ILE A 97 -9.96 -7.13 30.70
C ILE A 97 -11.31 -6.72 30.11
N SER A 98 -11.95 -7.64 29.37
CA SER A 98 -13.35 -7.51 28.95
C SER A 98 -14.28 -7.18 30.12
N GLU A 99 -15.32 -6.38 29.85
CA GLU A 99 -16.30 -6.01 30.87
C GLU A 99 -16.97 -7.27 31.44
N LYS A 100 -17.18 -7.28 32.76
CA LYS A 100 -17.74 -8.39 33.53
C LYS A 100 -16.94 -9.70 33.54
N ALA A 101 -15.84 -9.78 32.81
CA ALA A 101 -14.92 -10.90 32.92
C ALA A 101 -14.14 -10.84 34.25
N THR A 102 -13.62 -11.98 34.67
CA THR A 102 -12.66 -12.10 35.77
C THR A 102 -11.33 -12.62 35.23
N ILE A 103 -10.23 -12.43 35.97
CA ILE A 103 -8.91 -12.89 35.57
C ILE A 103 -8.20 -13.56 36.76
N SER A 104 -7.47 -14.63 36.48
CA SER A 104 -6.58 -15.32 37.42
C SER A 104 -5.21 -15.56 36.78
N PRO A 105 -4.07 -15.24 37.42
CA PRO A 105 -3.93 -14.51 38.69
C PRO A 105 -4.65 -13.15 38.72
N GLU A 106 -4.97 -12.64 39.92
CA GLU A 106 -5.76 -11.42 40.05
C GLU A 106 -4.98 -10.17 39.60
N ASN A 107 -5.69 -9.17 39.09
CA ASN A 107 -5.08 -7.88 38.74
C ASN A 107 -4.44 -7.23 39.98
N LYS A 108 -3.24 -6.63 39.84
CA LYS A 108 -2.43 -6.05 40.92
C LYS A 108 -1.91 -7.05 41.97
N GLU A 109 -2.16 -8.34 41.80
CA GLU A 109 -1.52 -9.38 42.62
C GLU A 109 -0.01 -9.43 42.32
N THR A 110 0.82 -9.66 43.34
CA THR A 110 2.25 -9.89 43.13
C THR A 110 2.45 -11.29 42.54
N VAL A 111 3.01 -11.35 41.34
CA VAL A 111 3.31 -12.59 40.63
C VAL A 111 4.80 -12.65 40.32
N ASP A 112 5.42 -13.82 40.50
CA ASP A 112 6.81 -14.05 40.14
C ASP A 112 6.94 -14.54 38.70
N PHE A 113 7.44 -13.68 37.82
CA PHE A 113 7.61 -13.96 36.38
C PHE A 113 8.96 -14.60 36.05
N LYS A 114 9.54 -15.37 36.97
CA LYS A 114 10.75 -16.16 36.68
C LYS A 114 10.53 -17.16 35.54
N GLU A 115 9.31 -17.68 35.42
CA GLU A 115 8.82 -18.48 34.30
C GLU A 115 7.61 -17.79 33.67
N PRO A 116 7.24 -18.11 32.41
CA PRO A 116 6.02 -17.60 31.81
C PRO A 116 4.78 -17.92 32.65
N ILE A 117 3.90 -16.94 32.81
CA ILE A 117 2.68 -17.06 33.62
C ILE A 117 1.46 -17.13 32.72
N THR A 118 0.61 -18.13 32.94
CA THR A 118 -0.70 -18.22 32.28
C THR A 118 -1.72 -17.41 33.06
N TYR A 119 -2.29 -16.41 32.40
CA TYR A 119 -3.47 -15.68 32.87
C TYR A 119 -4.71 -16.24 32.19
N THR A 120 -5.69 -16.67 32.96
CA THR A 120 -6.99 -17.14 32.47
C THR A 120 -8.03 -16.05 32.67
N VAL A 121 -8.60 -15.56 31.56
CA VAL A 121 -9.75 -14.66 31.57
C VAL A 121 -11.02 -15.50 31.46
N THR A 122 -11.94 -15.35 32.42
CA THR A 122 -13.23 -16.04 32.46
C THR A 122 -14.34 -15.04 32.18
N ALA A 123 -15.10 -15.25 31.11
CA ALA A 123 -16.27 -14.45 30.73
C ALA A 123 -17.44 -14.62 31.71
N GLU A 124 -18.47 -13.78 31.57
CA GLU A 124 -19.70 -13.87 32.39
C GLU A 124 -20.42 -15.20 32.16
N ASP A 125 -20.40 -15.71 30.92
CA ASP A 125 -20.98 -17.01 30.53
C ASP A 125 -20.17 -18.24 31.01
N GLY A 126 -19.09 -18.01 31.78
CA GLY A 126 -18.19 -19.05 32.29
C GLY A 126 -17.17 -19.58 31.29
N SER A 127 -17.19 -19.14 30.03
CA SER A 127 -16.19 -19.55 29.04
C SER A 127 -14.85 -18.84 29.28
N THR A 128 -13.74 -19.53 29.01
CA THR A 128 -12.39 -19.04 29.35
C THR A 128 -11.51 -18.78 28.13
N GLN A 129 -10.47 -17.97 28.32
CA GLN A 129 -9.37 -17.74 27.39
C GLN A 129 -8.08 -17.56 28.17
N GLU A 130 -7.05 -18.31 27.79
CA GLU A 130 -5.72 -18.21 28.38
C GLU A 130 -4.82 -17.26 27.59
N TYR A 131 -3.96 -16.53 28.31
CA TYR A 131 -2.88 -15.70 27.78
C TYR A 131 -1.57 -16.08 28.48
N ILE A 132 -0.49 -16.24 27.72
CA ILE A 132 0.85 -16.50 28.28
C ILE A 132 1.61 -15.19 28.36
N VAL A 133 1.93 -14.76 29.58
CA VAL A 133 2.71 -13.56 29.87
C VAL A 133 4.15 -13.94 30.15
N THR A 134 5.09 -13.35 29.41
CA THR A 134 6.53 -13.53 29.61
C THR A 134 7.17 -12.19 29.93
N VAL A 135 7.84 -12.11 31.07
CA VAL A 135 8.69 -10.97 31.43
C VAL A 135 10.13 -11.36 31.17
N LYS A 136 10.82 -10.60 30.33
CA LYS A 136 12.26 -10.78 30.08
C LYS A 136 13.02 -9.69 30.82
N LEU A 137 13.93 -10.10 31.70
CA LEU A 137 14.81 -9.20 32.42
C LEU A 137 16.10 -8.98 31.63
N PHE A 138 16.51 -7.72 31.52
CA PHE A 138 17.76 -7.29 30.92
C PHE A 138 18.62 -6.55 31.94
N GLU A 139 19.93 -6.75 31.85
CA GLU A 139 20.89 -5.99 32.61
C GLU A 139 20.91 -4.52 32.12
N GLU A 140 21.09 -3.60 33.06
CA GLU A 140 21.27 -2.19 32.75
C GLU A 140 22.67 -1.99 32.15
N LEU A 141 22.72 -1.56 30.89
CA LEU A 141 23.96 -1.27 30.17
C LEU A 141 24.05 0.23 29.92
N THR A 142 25.26 0.76 29.97
CA THR A 142 25.54 2.06 29.35
C THR A 142 25.30 1.98 27.84
N GLU A 143 24.99 3.11 27.18
CA GLU A 143 24.83 3.14 25.72
C GLU A 143 26.10 2.66 25.00
N ARG A 144 27.28 2.92 25.58
CA ARG A 144 28.56 2.39 25.10
C ARG A 144 28.63 0.87 25.17
N GLU A 145 28.28 0.26 26.31
CA GLU A 145 28.25 -1.19 26.46
C GLU A 145 27.25 -1.84 25.49
N ALA A 146 26.09 -1.21 25.29
CA ALA A 146 25.10 -1.65 24.30
C ALA A 146 25.67 -1.61 22.87
N LEU A 147 26.37 -0.54 22.49
CA LEU A 147 27.03 -0.47 21.17
C LEU A 147 28.17 -1.50 21.03
N ILE A 148 28.96 -1.73 22.08
CA ILE A 148 29.98 -2.80 22.08
C ILE A 148 29.34 -4.19 21.91
N LEU A 149 28.20 -4.42 22.55
CA LEU A 149 27.45 -5.66 22.38
C LEU A 149 27.02 -5.86 20.93
N LEU A 150 26.50 -4.80 20.29
CA LEU A 150 26.15 -4.81 18.86
C LEU A 150 27.38 -5.08 17.98
N TYR A 151 28.51 -4.43 18.27
CA TYR A 151 29.78 -4.65 17.57
C TYR A 151 30.21 -6.12 17.64
N ASN A 152 30.18 -6.72 18.84
CA ASN A 152 30.55 -8.11 19.05
C ASN A 152 29.57 -9.11 18.41
N ALA A 153 28.30 -8.72 18.26
CA ALA A 153 27.28 -9.51 17.57
C ALA A 153 27.39 -9.45 16.03
N ASN A 154 28.30 -8.64 15.49
CA ASN A 154 28.56 -8.53 14.06
C ASN A 154 29.77 -9.39 13.65
N PRO A 155 29.56 -10.66 13.24
CA PRO A 155 30.67 -11.58 12.94
C PRO A 155 31.52 -11.16 11.74
N ALA A 156 31.00 -10.26 10.88
CA ALA A 156 31.71 -9.76 9.71
C ALA A 156 32.67 -8.61 10.04
N ASN A 157 32.61 -8.05 11.26
CA ASN A 157 33.45 -6.93 11.72
C ASN A 157 33.46 -5.76 10.73
N SER A 158 32.31 -5.48 10.13
CA SER A 158 32.10 -4.42 9.13
C SER A 158 31.81 -3.06 9.77
N LEU A 159 31.41 -3.04 11.04
CA LEU A 159 31.34 -1.83 11.85
C LEU A 159 32.77 -1.33 12.10
N ARG A 160 33.04 -0.07 11.76
CA ARG A 160 34.38 0.53 11.81
C ARG A 160 34.69 1.24 13.13
N TRP A 161 34.00 0.86 14.19
CA TRP A 161 34.13 1.49 15.49
C TRP A 161 35.44 1.12 16.17
N ASP A 162 36.12 2.11 16.74
CA ASP A 162 37.24 1.86 17.66
C ASP A 162 36.69 1.66 19.07
N ILE A 163 36.49 0.40 19.44
CA ILE A 163 35.95 0.02 20.76
C ILE A 163 36.88 0.37 21.94
N ASN A 164 38.11 0.83 21.68
CA ASN A 164 39.01 1.31 22.73
C ASN A 164 38.80 2.80 23.03
N GLU A 165 38.17 3.53 22.12
CA GLU A 165 37.77 4.92 22.37
C GLU A 165 36.60 4.94 23.37
N GLU A 166 36.71 5.81 24.37
CA GLU A 166 35.68 5.94 25.41
C GLU A 166 34.54 6.86 24.95
N ASP A 167 34.86 7.88 24.16
CA ASP A 167 33.89 8.80 23.61
C ASP A 167 33.16 8.21 22.40
N ILE A 168 31.97 7.65 22.62
CA ILE A 168 31.14 7.10 21.55
C ILE A 168 30.65 8.16 20.53
N SER A 169 30.80 9.46 20.81
CA SER A 169 30.40 10.51 19.87
C SER A 169 31.33 10.64 18.67
N VAL A 170 32.53 10.05 18.73
CA VAL A 170 33.46 9.99 17.58
C VAL A 170 33.34 8.69 16.78
N TRP A 171 32.48 7.75 17.21
CA TRP A 171 32.25 6.51 16.49
C TRP A 171 31.51 6.81 15.18
N GLU A 172 32.00 6.21 14.09
CA GLU A 172 31.41 6.40 12.76
C GLU A 172 29.91 6.04 12.80
N ASP A 173 29.06 6.90 12.22
CA ASP A 173 27.62 6.69 12.10
C ASP A 173 26.82 6.60 13.43
N VAL A 174 27.42 7.00 14.55
CA VAL A 174 26.75 7.19 15.85
C VAL A 174 26.61 8.69 16.12
N VAL A 175 25.38 9.18 16.33
CA VAL A 175 25.12 10.59 16.65
C VAL A 175 24.65 10.71 18.10
N VAL A 176 25.45 11.41 18.91
CA VAL A 176 25.16 11.70 20.31
C VAL A 176 24.69 13.16 20.47
N LYS A 177 23.56 13.37 21.13
CA LYS A 177 23.05 14.70 21.51
C LYS A 177 22.74 14.69 22.99
N ASP A 178 23.18 15.72 23.71
CA ASP A 178 23.01 15.85 25.16
C ASP A 178 23.45 14.60 25.95
N GLY A 179 24.52 13.94 25.48
CA GLY A 179 25.07 12.72 26.08
C GLY A 179 24.24 11.44 25.86
N LYS A 180 23.29 11.46 24.91
CA LYS A 180 22.46 10.31 24.51
C LYS A 180 22.60 9.99 23.03
N VAL A 181 22.65 8.72 22.67
CA VAL A 181 22.63 8.27 21.27
C VAL A 181 21.23 8.53 20.69
N THR A 182 21.17 9.40 19.69
CA THR A 182 19.91 9.82 19.03
C THR A 182 19.79 9.32 17.60
N GLU A 183 20.90 9.01 16.94
CA GLU A 183 20.87 8.43 15.60
C GLU A 183 21.93 7.32 15.54
N LEU A 184 21.52 6.18 14.99
CA LEU A 184 22.38 5.04 14.73
C LEU A 184 22.17 4.60 13.28
N ASN A 185 23.20 4.83 12.45
CA ASN A 185 23.24 4.29 11.10
C ASN A 185 24.20 3.10 11.07
N ILE A 186 23.67 1.93 10.75
CA ILE A 186 24.41 0.68 10.65
C ILE A 186 24.01 -0.05 9.36
N ASP A 187 23.77 0.74 8.31
CA ASP A 187 23.50 0.21 6.98
C ASP A 187 24.70 -0.57 6.44
N ARG A 188 24.44 -1.58 5.59
CA ARG A 188 25.49 -2.37 4.91
C ARG A 188 26.55 -2.97 5.84
N SER A 189 26.14 -3.31 7.06
CA SER A 189 27.01 -3.80 8.11
C SER A 189 26.93 -5.32 8.27
N ASN A 190 26.38 -6.07 7.31
CA ASN A 190 26.29 -7.53 7.33
C ASN A 190 25.73 -8.10 8.66
N LEU A 191 24.88 -7.33 9.35
CA LEU A 191 24.28 -7.76 10.61
C LEU A 191 23.26 -8.86 10.34
N THR A 192 23.33 -9.96 11.09
CA THR A 192 22.33 -11.04 11.01
C THR A 192 21.30 -10.99 12.14
N VAL A 193 21.66 -10.33 13.24
CA VAL A 193 20.84 -10.19 14.45
C VAL A 193 21.07 -8.84 15.11
N ILE A 194 20.04 -8.31 15.75
CA ILE A 194 20.16 -7.19 16.68
C ILE A 194 19.95 -7.77 18.08
N PRO A 195 20.96 -7.73 18.97
CA PRO A 195 20.77 -8.17 20.34
C PRO A 195 19.68 -7.33 21.02
N PRO A 196 18.65 -7.95 21.63
CA PRO A 196 17.55 -7.22 22.26
C PRO A 196 18.01 -6.17 23.28
N GLU A 197 19.07 -6.46 24.04
CA GLU A 197 19.71 -5.59 25.02
C GLU A 197 20.06 -4.21 24.44
N VAL A 198 20.43 -4.16 23.15
CA VAL A 198 20.78 -2.91 22.45
C VAL A 198 19.57 -2.00 22.37
N LEU A 199 18.42 -2.53 21.96
CA LEU A 199 17.21 -1.72 21.76
C LEU A 199 16.56 -1.28 23.06
N VAL A 200 16.75 -2.04 24.13
CA VAL A 200 16.27 -1.65 25.45
C VAL A 200 17.10 -0.50 26.03
N ASN A 201 18.42 -0.48 25.79
CA ASN A 201 19.33 0.52 26.35
C ASN A 201 19.55 1.76 25.46
N LEU A 202 19.21 1.71 24.16
CA LEU A 202 19.26 2.86 23.23
C LEU A 202 17.89 3.55 23.04
N ASN A 203 17.11 3.71 24.12
CA ASN A 203 15.72 4.19 24.08
C ASN A 203 15.54 5.69 23.74
N TYR A 204 16.64 6.45 23.60
CA TYR A 204 16.65 7.84 23.12
C TYR A 204 16.78 7.97 21.60
N LEU A 205 16.91 6.85 20.86
CA LEU A 205 17.01 6.86 19.40
C LEU A 205 15.81 7.55 18.76
N GLU A 206 16.11 8.49 17.86
CA GLU A 206 15.17 9.15 16.96
C GLU A 206 15.26 8.61 15.53
N ILE A 207 16.45 8.13 15.12
CA ILE A 207 16.69 7.57 13.79
C ILE A 207 17.47 6.26 13.93
N LEU A 208 16.95 5.20 13.30
CA LEU A 208 17.60 3.90 13.20
C LEU A 208 17.61 3.46 11.74
N ASP A 209 18.80 3.37 11.15
CA ASP A 209 19.00 2.84 9.80
C ASP A 209 19.67 1.47 9.84
N LEU A 210 18.91 0.45 9.44
CA LEU A 210 19.32 -0.96 9.38
C LEU A 210 19.38 -1.47 7.92
N ASN A 211 19.38 -0.58 6.93
CA ASN A 211 19.26 -0.98 5.53
C ASN A 211 20.39 -1.92 5.08
N SER A 212 20.08 -2.83 4.16
CA SER A 212 21.07 -3.64 3.45
C SER A 212 21.93 -4.50 4.40
N ASN A 213 21.31 -5.13 5.39
CA ASN A 213 21.93 -6.12 6.27
C ASN A 213 21.36 -7.53 5.95
N GLU A 214 21.66 -8.51 6.81
CA GLU A 214 21.21 -9.90 6.70
C GLU A 214 20.23 -10.27 7.85
N ILE A 215 19.51 -9.29 8.39
CA ILE A 215 18.61 -9.46 9.53
C ILE A 215 17.39 -10.27 9.12
N ILE A 216 17.16 -11.41 9.78
CA ILE A 216 16.01 -12.29 9.54
C ILE A 216 14.85 -11.96 10.49
N ASP A 217 15.17 -11.72 11.76
CA ASP A 217 14.20 -11.45 12.81
C ASP A 217 14.48 -10.10 13.48
N LEU A 218 13.42 -9.32 13.65
CA LEU A 218 13.45 -8.10 14.46
C LEU A 218 12.99 -8.44 15.89
N PRO A 219 13.76 -8.07 16.92
CA PRO A 219 13.38 -8.31 18.31
C PRO A 219 12.16 -7.44 18.70
N ASN A 220 11.33 -7.96 19.60
CA ASN A 220 10.14 -7.28 20.12
C ASN A 220 10.49 -5.95 20.82
N GLU A 221 11.69 -5.88 21.38
CA GLU A 221 12.28 -4.71 22.02
C GLU A 221 12.43 -3.51 21.09
N LEU A 222 12.24 -3.68 19.78
CA LEU A 222 12.09 -2.56 18.85
C LEU A 222 11.02 -1.56 19.32
N GLY A 223 9.93 -2.04 19.92
CA GLY A 223 8.87 -1.18 20.47
C GLY A 223 9.30 -0.29 21.65
N ASN A 224 10.47 -0.51 22.25
CA ASN A 224 11.01 0.33 23.32
C ASN A 224 11.59 1.66 22.80
N LEU A 225 11.85 1.76 21.50
CA LEU A 225 12.35 2.98 20.85
C LEU A 225 11.23 4.02 20.68
N VAL A 226 10.51 4.36 21.75
CA VAL A 226 9.32 5.24 21.73
C VAL A 226 9.62 6.66 21.23
N ASN A 227 10.89 7.04 21.15
CA ASN A 227 11.37 8.31 20.58
C ASN A 227 11.63 8.26 19.07
N LEU A 228 11.56 7.09 18.44
CA LEU A 228 11.93 6.87 17.05
C LEU A 228 10.98 7.61 16.10
N LYS A 229 11.56 8.46 15.25
CA LYS A 229 10.88 9.26 14.22
C LYS A 229 11.07 8.66 12.82
N LYS A 230 12.17 7.93 12.60
CA LYS A 230 12.51 7.30 11.32
C LYS A 230 13.11 5.91 11.54
N LEU A 231 12.52 4.92 10.88
CA LEU A 231 12.99 3.54 10.86
C LEU A 231 13.20 3.10 9.40
N GLN A 232 14.39 2.60 9.09
CA GLN A 232 14.72 2.09 7.76
C GLN A 232 15.15 0.62 7.83
N LEU A 233 14.43 -0.24 7.10
CA LEU A 233 14.58 -1.69 7.13
C LEU A 233 14.81 -2.27 5.72
N ASP A 234 15.14 -1.43 4.75
CA ASP A 234 15.19 -1.80 3.34
C ASP A 234 16.28 -2.87 3.10
N ASN A 235 16.01 -3.83 2.22
CA ASN A 235 16.92 -4.88 1.77
C ASN A 235 17.51 -5.74 2.90
N ASN A 236 16.64 -6.35 3.70
CA ASN A 236 17.00 -7.40 4.65
C ASN A 236 16.17 -8.67 4.36
N PRO A 237 16.56 -9.86 4.83
CA PRO A 237 15.72 -11.04 4.76
C PRO A 237 14.63 -11.11 5.86
N ILE A 238 14.12 -9.97 6.36
CA ILE A 238 13.18 -9.94 7.49
C ILE A 238 11.91 -10.72 7.14
N GLU A 239 11.50 -11.66 7.99
CA GLU A 239 10.32 -12.51 7.75
C GLU A 239 9.02 -11.95 8.36
N LYS A 240 9.12 -11.19 9.45
CA LYS A 240 7.97 -10.60 10.15
C LYS A 240 8.32 -9.28 10.83
N LEU A 241 7.37 -8.33 10.83
CA LEU A 241 7.43 -7.18 11.73
C LEU A 241 6.83 -7.55 13.10
N PRO A 242 7.50 -7.24 14.22
CA PRO A 242 6.95 -7.46 15.56
C PRO A 242 5.71 -6.59 15.76
N ILE A 243 4.73 -7.07 16.54
CA ILE A 243 3.49 -6.30 16.81
C ILE A 243 3.80 -5.03 17.62
N GLU A 244 4.92 -5.05 18.35
CA GLU A 244 5.48 -3.94 19.12
C GLU A 244 5.87 -2.75 18.23
N ILE A 245 5.90 -2.89 16.89
CA ILE A 245 6.01 -1.75 15.97
C ILE A 245 4.93 -0.69 16.28
N GLY A 246 3.74 -1.10 16.72
CA GLY A 246 2.67 -0.18 17.09
C GLY A 246 2.95 0.70 18.31
N ASN A 247 4.01 0.44 19.07
CA ASN A 247 4.43 1.25 20.22
C ASN A 247 5.26 2.47 19.80
N LEU A 248 5.73 2.53 18.55
CA LEU A 248 6.56 3.62 18.02
C LEU A 248 5.74 4.88 17.70
N SER A 249 5.11 5.44 18.73
CA SER A 249 4.10 6.48 18.61
C SER A 249 4.59 7.79 17.95
N LYS A 250 5.89 8.08 17.94
CA LYS A 250 6.50 9.26 17.29
C LYS A 250 6.96 9.02 15.84
N LEU A 251 6.79 7.80 15.31
CA LEU A 251 7.31 7.41 14.01
C LEU A 251 6.56 8.14 12.89
N GLU A 252 7.29 8.92 12.10
CA GLU A 252 6.70 9.71 11.00
C GLU A 252 6.83 9.03 9.64
N LYS A 253 7.87 8.19 9.48
CA LYS A 253 8.19 7.55 8.21
C LYS A 253 8.63 6.11 8.40
N ILE A 254 8.02 5.21 7.64
CA ILE A 254 8.41 3.81 7.53
C ILE A 254 8.67 3.47 6.07
N ARG A 255 9.83 2.86 5.82
CA ARG A 255 10.15 2.22 4.55
C ARG A 255 10.51 0.76 4.79
N ILE A 256 9.79 -0.11 4.10
CA ILE A 256 9.96 -1.56 4.13
C ILE A 256 10.08 -2.01 2.67
N VAL A 257 11.32 -2.01 2.17
CA VAL A 257 11.62 -2.41 0.80
C VAL A 257 12.42 -3.70 0.79
N GLY A 258 12.11 -4.67 -0.09
CA GLY A 258 12.97 -5.82 -0.35
C GLY A 258 13.21 -6.72 0.88
N ASN A 259 12.11 -7.12 1.54
CA ASN A 259 12.12 -8.07 2.65
C ASN A 259 11.30 -9.33 2.33
N LYS A 260 11.33 -10.32 3.25
CA LYS A 260 10.53 -11.55 3.17
C LYS A 260 9.21 -11.47 3.95
N ILE A 261 8.83 -10.29 4.40
CA ILE A 261 7.61 -10.04 5.18
C ILE A 261 6.39 -10.49 4.39
N THR A 262 5.61 -11.39 4.98
CA THR A 262 4.39 -11.97 4.39
C THR A 262 3.10 -11.30 4.87
N SER A 263 3.15 -10.61 6.02
CA SER A 263 2.02 -9.87 6.58
C SER A 263 2.47 -8.61 7.30
N ILE A 264 1.64 -7.56 7.25
CA ILE A 264 1.78 -6.36 8.07
C ILE A 264 0.89 -6.53 9.30
N PRO A 265 1.42 -6.39 10.53
CA PRO A 265 0.62 -6.54 11.75
C PRO A 265 -0.44 -5.44 11.85
N LYS A 266 -1.60 -5.76 12.44
CA LYS A 266 -2.70 -4.79 12.65
C LYS A 266 -2.27 -3.58 13.47
N GLU A 267 -1.28 -3.76 14.34
CA GLU A 267 -0.69 -2.74 15.20
C GLU A 267 0.00 -1.62 14.40
N ILE A 268 0.23 -1.79 13.09
CA ILE A 268 0.62 -0.68 12.22
C ILE A 268 -0.36 0.49 12.35
N GLY A 269 -1.66 0.21 12.56
CA GLY A 269 -2.70 1.23 12.73
C GLY A 269 -2.57 2.06 14.00
N ASN A 270 -1.69 1.70 14.95
CA ASN A 270 -1.43 2.46 16.17
C ASN A 270 -0.45 3.63 15.95
N LEU A 271 0.20 3.70 14.78
CA LEU A 271 1.19 4.73 14.44
C LEU A 271 0.53 6.07 14.10
N SER A 272 -0.01 6.72 15.13
CA SER A 272 -0.82 7.94 15.03
C SER A 272 -0.11 9.18 14.49
N ASN A 273 1.22 9.16 14.33
CA ASN A 273 2.01 10.25 13.74
C ASN A 273 2.61 9.90 12.37
N LEU A 274 2.29 8.73 11.81
CA LEU A 274 2.87 8.28 10.54
C LEU A 274 2.35 9.12 9.38
N LYS A 275 3.28 9.70 8.61
CA LYS A 275 3.02 10.54 7.44
C LYS A 275 3.32 9.81 6.14
N GLU A 276 4.33 8.95 6.13
CA GLU A 276 4.74 8.18 4.95
C GLU A 276 4.92 6.69 5.26
N LEU A 277 4.18 5.85 4.54
CA LEU A 277 4.30 4.39 4.59
C LEU A 277 4.66 3.88 3.18
N THR A 278 5.86 3.31 3.04
CA THR A 278 6.30 2.66 1.80
C THR A 278 6.53 1.18 2.03
N ILE A 279 5.80 0.36 1.27
CA ILE A 279 5.93 -1.09 1.20
C ILE A 279 6.28 -1.44 -0.24
N MET A 280 7.45 -2.04 -0.47
CA MET A 280 7.88 -2.36 -1.83
C MET A 280 8.66 -3.67 -1.89
N PHE A 281 8.52 -4.43 -2.97
CA PHE A 281 9.25 -5.69 -3.17
C PHE A 281 9.07 -6.70 -2.03
N LEU A 282 7.87 -6.76 -1.44
CA LEU A 282 7.47 -7.82 -0.50
C LEU A 282 6.73 -8.89 -1.30
N LEU A 283 7.50 -9.81 -1.87
CA LEU A 283 7.02 -10.73 -2.92
C LEU A 283 5.98 -11.74 -2.43
N GLU A 284 5.78 -11.88 -1.12
CA GLU A 284 4.78 -12.79 -0.54
C GLU A 284 3.65 -12.06 0.21
N LEU A 285 3.67 -10.72 0.27
CA LEU A 285 2.59 -9.95 0.89
C LEU A 285 1.34 -9.96 -0.01
N SER A 286 0.27 -10.61 0.45
CA SER A 286 -0.99 -10.78 -0.30
C SER A 286 -2.10 -9.81 0.07
N ASP A 287 -2.03 -9.18 1.25
CA ASP A 287 -3.09 -8.34 1.80
C ASP A 287 -2.53 -7.26 2.74
N LEU A 288 -3.33 -6.23 3.00
CA LEU A 288 -3.06 -5.21 4.02
C LEU A 288 -4.08 -5.32 5.15
N PRO A 289 -3.68 -5.11 6.42
CA PRO A 289 -4.63 -5.10 7.53
C PRO A 289 -5.61 -3.92 7.39
N LYS A 290 -6.87 -4.12 7.81
CA LYS A 290 -7.90 -3.07 7.80
C LYS A 290 -7.50 -1.86 8.66
N GLU A 291 -6.68 -2.09 9.68
CA GLU A 291 -6.18 -1.09 10.61
C GLU A 291 -5.25 -0.08 9.92
N ILE A 292 -4.81 -0.31 8.68
CA ILE A 292 -4.16 0.72 7.88
C ILE A 292 -5.02 1.99 7.77
N GLY A 293 -6.35 1.85 7.78
CA GLY A 293 -7.29 2.98 7.79
C GLY A 293 -7.27 3.82 9.07
N ASN A 294 -6.61 3.36 10.14
CA ASN A 294 -6.46 4.13 11.39
C ASN A 294 -5.31 5.15 11.33
N LEU A 295 -4.48 5.12 10.27
CA LEU A 295 -3.36 6.03 10.07
C LEU A 295 -3.83 7.42 9.64
N SER A 296 -4.56 8.11 10.52
CA SER A 296 -5.25 9.37 10.22
C SER A 296 -4.34 10.52 9.77
N THR A 297 -3.03 10.48 10.08
CA THR A 297 -2.03 11.47 9.66
C THR A 297 -1.32 11.13 8.34
N LEU A 298 -1.64 10.00 7.72
CA LEU A 298 -0.89 9.51 6.56
C LEU A 298 -1.12 10.41 5.34
N GLU A 299 -0.03 10.94 4.79
CA GLU A 299 -0.05 11.79 3.60
C GLU A 299 0.37 11.02 2.34
N SER A 300 1.15 9.95 2.49
CA SER A 300 1.66 9.15 1.39
C SER A 300 1.63 7.67 1.72
N LEU A 301 0.92 6.90 0.89
CA LEU A 301 0.92 5.44 0.92
C LEU A 301 1.45 4.90 -0.41
N ALA A 302 2.51 4.10 -0.33
CA ALA A 302 3.07 3.40 -1.47
C ALA A 302 3.10 1.88 -1.22
N VAL A 303 2.43 1.09 -2.06
CA VAL A 303 2.39 -0.39 -1.99
C VAL A 303 2.70 -0.96 -3.37
N ASN A 304 3.96 -1.34 -3.59
CA ASN A 304 4.47 -1.62 -4.93
C ASN A 304 5.15 -2.99 -5.02
N SER A 305 5.00 -3.67 -6.15
CA SER A 305 5.69 -4.93 -6.42
C SER A 305 5.51 -5.98 -5.30
N THR A 306 4.25 -6.14 -4.86
CA THR A 306 3.80 -7.17 -3.93
C THR A 306 2.83 -8.13 -4.64
N LYS A 307 2.18 -9.03 -3.90
CA LYS A 307 1.11 -9.92 -4.41
C LYS A 307 -0.27 -9.48 -3.94
N ILE A 308 -0.46 -8.20 -3.58
CA ILE A 308 -1.75 -7.76 -3.05
C ILE A 308 -2.89 -8.04 -4.02
N THR A 309 -3.96 -8.65 -3.51
CA THR A 309 -5.14 -9.00 -4.33
C THR A 309 -6.25 -7.98 -4.19
N ASN A 310 -6.36 -7.35 -3.01
CA ASN A 310 -7.36 -6.36 -2.67
C ASN A 310 -6.77 -5.27 -1.78
N LEU A 311 -7.45 -4.12 -1.74
CA LEU A 311 -7.23 -3.09 -0.73
C LEU A 311 -8.38 -3.15 0.27
N PRO A 312 -8.13 -3.01 1.58
CA PRO A 312 -9.19 -2.98 2.57
C PRO A 312 -10.07 -1.73 2.37
N PRO A 313 -11.41 -1.83 2.46
CA PRO A 313 -12.32 -0.68 2.38
C PRO A 313 -11.97 0.46 3.34
N GLU A 314 -11.41 0.14 4.50
CA GLU A 314 -10.96 1.08 5.51
C GLU A 314 -9.90 2.07 5.01
N ILE A 315 -9.27 1.82 3.86
CA ILE A 315 -8.40 2.79 3.21
C ILE A 315 -9.10 4.13 2.99
N GLY A 316 -10.41 4.15 2.75
CA GLY A 316 -11.20 5.39 2.60
C GLY A 316 -11.16 6.32 3.81
N LYS A 317 -10.77 5.82 4.99
CA LYS A 317 -10.62 6.62 6.22
C LYS A 317 -9.36 7.50 6.23
N LEU A 318 -8.44 7.32 5.29
CA LEU A 318 -7.19 8.08 5.20
C LEU A 318 -7.41 9.50 4.65
N SER A 319 -8.14 10.31 5.41
CA SER A 319 -8.59 11.65 5.00
C SER A 319 -7.45 12.63 4.68
N ASN A 320 -6.23 12.44 5.18
CA ASN A 320 -5.08 13.30 4.88
C ASN A 320 -4.21 12.81 3.70
N LEU A 321 -4.59 11.71 3.05
CA LEU A 321 -3.78 11.09 1.99
C LEU A 321 -3.74 11.99 0.74
N LYS A 322 -2.53 12.33 0.30
CA LYS A 322 -2.28 13.14 -0.91
C LYS A 322 -1.71 12.30 -2.04
N ARG A 323 -0.87 11.32 -1.72
CA ARG A 323 -0.23 10.42 -2.70
C ARG A 323 -0.66 8.99 -2.41
N PHE A 324 -1.40 8.41 -3.35
CA PHE A 324 -1.80 7.00 -3.28
C PHE A 324 -1.19 6.24 -4.46
N ILE A 325 -0.16 5.46 -4.16
CA ILE A 325 0.70 4.79 -5.14
C ILE A 325 0.60 3.29 -4.92
N VAL A 326 0.01 2.57 -5.87
CA VAL A 326 -0.15 1.12 -5.80
C VAL A 326 0.23 0.53 -7.14
N ARG A 327 1.49 0.11 -7.31
CA ARG A 327 2.05 -0.20 -8.64
C ARG A 327 2.62 -1.60 -8.75
N ASN A 328 2.57 -2.19 -9.94
CA ASN A 328 3.25 -3.44 -10.27
C ASN A 328 2.89 -4.64 -9.35
N ASN A 329 1.68 -4.68 -8.78
CA ASN A 329 1.26 -5.80 -7.92
C ASN A 329 0.63 -6.96 -8.69
N ASN A 330 0.32 -6.77 -9.99
CA ASN A 330 -0.21 -7.74 -10.95
C ASN A 330 -1.55 -8.43 -10.62
N SER A 331 -1.84 -8.68 -9.35
CA SER A 331 -3.00 -9.44 -8.85
C SER A 331 -4.14 -8.56 -8.35
N LEU A 332 -3.92 -7.25 -8.15
CA LEU A 332 -4.97 -6.32 -7.76
C LEU A 332 -5.94 -6.11 -8.92
N ALA A 333 -7.11 -6.75 -8.83
CA ALA A 333 -8.09 -6.82 -9.93
C ALA A 333 -9.23 -5.80 -9.83
N SER A 334 -9.49 -5.26 -8.63
CA SER A 334 -10.53 -4.28 -8.37
C SER A 334 -10.14 -3.32 -7.25
N LEU A 335 -10.87 -2.21 -7.13
CA LEU A 335 -10.72 -1.23 -6.06
C LEU A 335 -12.02 -1.16 -5.24
N PRO A 336 -11.95 -0.99 -3.91
CA PRO A 336 -13.13 -0.74 -3.10
C PRO A 336 -13.77 0.61 -3.47
N THR A 337 -15.08 0.76 -3.28
CA THR A 337 -15.80 2.02 -3.56
C THR A 337 -15.35 3.16 -2.66
N GLU A 338 -14.88 2.83 -1.47
CA GLU A 338 -14.38 3.70 -0.41
C GLU A 338 -13.13 4.49 -0.84
N ILE A 339 -12.49 4.15 -1.98
CA ILE A 339 -11.47 5.05 -2.54
C ILE A 339 -12.01 6.45 -2.80
N GLY A 340 -13.32 6.60 -3.04
CA GLY A 340 -13.94 7.90 -3.27
C GLY A 340 -13.99 8.81 -2.05
N ASP A 341 -13.72 8.28 -0.86
CA ASP A 341 -13.69 9.06 0.39
C ASP A 341 -12.35 9.79 0.59
N LEU A 342 -11.33 9.46 -0.24
CA LEU A 342 -9.97 10.01 -0.19
C LEU A 342 -9.86 11.42 -0.81
N SER A 343 -10.73 12.34 -0.39
CA SER A 343 -10.94 13.66 -1.01
C SER A 343 -9.71 14.55 -1.18
N ASN A 344 -8.61 14.30 -0.45
CA ASN A 344 -7.35 15.07 -0.54
C ASN A 344 -6.31 14.47 -1.49
N VAL A 345 -6.60 13.36 -2.17
CA VAL A 345 -5.64 12.72 -3.09
C VAL A 345 -5.38 13.61 -4.32
N GLU A 346 -4.10 13.85 -4.58
CA GLU A 346 -3.57 14.64 -5.68
C GLU A 346 -2.90 13.75 -6.74
N GLU A 347 -2.21 12.69 -6.30
CA GLU A 347 -1.54 11.72 -7.15
C GLU A 347 -2.11 10.32 -6.92
N PHE A 348 -2.78 9.77 -7.94
CA PHE A 348 -3.36 8.43 -7.92
C PHE A 348 -2.66 7.56 -8.97
N LEU A 349 -1.67 6.77 -8.53
CA LEU A 349 -0.78 6.02 -9.40
C LEU A 349 -0.98 4.51 -9.22
N PHE A 350 -1.78 3.91 -10.11
CA PHE A 350 -2.25 2.53 -10.04
C PHE A 350 -1.81 1.70 -11.26
N ASP A 351 -0.64 2.01 -11.82
CA ASP A 351 -0.12 1.33 -12.99
C ASP A 351 0.52 -0.04 -12.71
N GLY A 352 0.41 -0.97 -13.65
CA GLY A 352 1.00 -2.31 -13.51
C GLY A 352 0.21 -3.24 -12.60
N ASN A 353 -1.12 -3.10 -12.54
CA ASN A 353 -1.98 -4.00 -11.78
C ASN A 353 -2.82 -4.87 -12.71
N GLY A 354 -3.77 -5.62 -12.14
CA GLY A 354 -4.71 -6.45 -12.86
C GLY A 354 -6.09 -5.82 -13.02
N LEU A 355 -6.23 -4.50 -12.87
CA LEU A 355 -7.52 -3.83 -12.75
C LEU A 355 -8.36 -4.05 -14.02
N THR A 356 -9.57 -4.56 -13.85
CA THR A 356 -10.53 -4.78 -14.95
C THR A 356 -11.55 -3.65 -15.05
N SER A 357 -11.76 -2.90 -13.96
CA SER A 357 -12.61 -1.72 -13.89
C SER A 357 -12.09 -0.73 -12.83
N ILE A 358 -12.62 0.49 -12.89
CA ILE A 358 -12.44 1.54 -11.86
C ILE A 358 -13.84 1.91 -11.35
N PRO A 359 -14.07 1.98 -10.02
CA PRO A 359 -15.36 2.37 -9.46
C PRO A 359 -15.71 3.83 -9.82
N SER A 360 -16.99 4.13 -9.97
CA SER A 360 -17.49 5.49 -10.30
C SER A 360 -17.08 6.54 -9.27
N GLU A 361 -16.87 6.12 -8.03
CA GLU A 361 -16.47 6.89 -6.87
C GLU A 361 -15.10 7.56 -7.07
N ILE A 362 -14.29 7.13 -8.04
CA ILE A 362 -13.07 7.84 -8.46
C ILE A 362 -13.37 9.31 -8.79
N GLY A 363 -14.57 9.63 -9.30
CA GLY A 363 -14.97 11.00 -9.62
C GLY A 363 -15.12 11.92 -8.41
N ASN A 364 -15.12 11.38 -7.19
CA ASN A 364 -15.12 12.18 -5.96
C ASN A 364 -13.73 12.77 -5.64
N LEU A 365 -12.67 12.26 -6.28
CA LEU A 365 -11.28 12.66 -6.03
C LEU A 365 -10.90 13.94 -6.79
N ILE A 366 -11.65 15.01 -6.56
CA ILE A 366 -11.59 16.29 -7.29
C ILE A 366 -10.21 17.00 -7.25
N ASN A 367 -9.32 16.56 -6.36
CA ASN A 367 -7.97 17.10 -6.21
C ASN A 367 -6.92 16.42 -7.08
N ILE A 368 -7.25 15.30 -7.75
CA ILE A 368 -6.32 14.57 -8.60
C ILE A 368 -5.79 15.46 -9.73
N ASN A 369 -4.47 15.61 -9.80
CA ASN A 369 -3.77 16.23 -10.92
C ASN A 369 -3.05 15.21 -11.81
N LYS A 370 -2.72 14.02 -11.27
CA LYS A 370 -2.10 12.90 -12.00
C LYS A 370 -2.88 11.61 -11.74
N LEU A 371 -3.42 11.03 -12.80
CA LEU A 371 -4.10 9.72 -12.77
C LEU A 371 -3.39 8.74 -13.71
N TRP A 372 -2.68 7.77 -13.14
CA TRP A 372 -1.98 6.74 -13.90
C TRP A 372 -2.66 5.39 -13.68
N LEU A 373 -3.21 4.85 -14.76
CA LEU A 373 -3.92 3.57 -14.80
C LEU A 373 -3.35 2.66 -15.90
N ASN A 374 -2.15 2.97 -16.39
CA ASN A 374 -1.51 2.23 -17.47
C ASN A 374 -1.07 0.81 -17.05
N ASN A 375 -0.92 -0.08 -18.02
CA ASN A 375 -0.56 -1.49 -17.79
C ASN A 375 -1.57 -2.17 -16.85
N ASN A 376 -2.86 -2.11 -17.20
CA ASN A 376 -3.95 -2.80 -16.52
C ASN A 376 -4.76 -3.60 -17.57
N LYS A 377 -5.96 -4.07 -17.20
CA LYS A 377 -6.88 -4.82 -18.07
C LYS A 377 -8.21 -4.08 -18.24
N LEU A 378 -8.18 -2.74 -18.21
CA LEU A 378 -9.38 -1.92 -18.28
C LEU A 378 -10.00 -2.04 -19.66
N THR A 379 -11.28 -2.41 -19.70
CA THR A 379 -12.08 -2.44 -20.94
C THR A 379 -12.93 -1.17 -21.11
N SER A 380 -13.17 -0.44 -20.02
CA SER A 380 -13.80 0.87 -19.97
C SER A 380 -13.29 1.68 -18.78
N VAL A 381 -13.62 2.97 -18.76
CA VAL A 381 -13.44 3.85 -17.59
C VAL A 381 -14.76 4.57 -17.30
N PRO A 382 -15.06 4.88 -16.02
CA PRO A 382 -16.33 5.49 -15.64
C PRO A 382 -16.45 6.94 -16.17
N LYS A 383 -17.67 7.36 -16.50
CA LYS A 383 -17.95 8.73 -16.94
C LYS A 383 -17.61 9.78 -15.88
N GLU A 384 -17.63 9.36 -14.63
CA GLU A 384 -17.30 10.16 -13.45
C GLU A 384 -15.85 10.68 -13.46
N LEU A 385 -14.96 10.14 -14.31
CA LEU A 385 -13.66 10.77 -14.57
C LEU A 385 -13.79 12.23 -15.09
N GLY A 386 -14.90 12.57 -15.74
CA GLY A 386 -15.21 13.95 -16.12
C GLY A 386 -15.35 14.92 -14.94
N ASN A 387 -15.52 14.41 -13.71
CA ASN A 387 -15.60 15.23 -12.50
C ASN A 387 -14.22 15.66 -11.97
N LEU A 388 -13.13 15.07 -12.47
CA LEU A 388 -11.76 15.36 -12.02
C LEU A 388 -11.26 16.70 -12.57
N ILE A 389 -11.80 17.80 -12.05
CA ILE A 389 -11.57 19.15 -12.61
C ILE A 389 -10.12 19.63 -12.60
N LYS A 390 -9.25 19.03 -11.76
CA LYS A 390 -7.81 19.36 -11.67
C LYS A 390 -6.90 18.43 -12.49
N ILE A 391 -7.43 17.42 -13.17
CA ILE A 391 -6.60 16.44 -13.88
C ILE A 391 -5.81 17.10 -15.01
N GLY A 392 -4.49 17.01 -14.95
CA GLY A 392 -3.58 17.50 -15.99
C GLY A 392 -3.11 16.39 -16.93
N THR A 393 -2.89 15.20 -16.37
CA THR A 393 -2.40 14.03 -17.10
C THR A 393 -3.25 12.81 -16.79
N LEU A 394 -3.81 12.20 -17.85
CA LEU A 394 -4.49 10.92 -17.82
C LEU A 394 -3.69 9.89 -18.63
N ASN A 395 -3.11 8.91 -17.94
CA ASN A 395 -2.32 7.85 -18.56
C ASN A 395 -3.07 6.51 -18.48
N LEU A 396 -3.55 6.04 -19.65
CA LEU A 396 -4.35 4.83 -19.83
C LEU A 396 -3.67 3.82 -20.77
N ASN A 397 -2.36 3.96 -21.00
CA ASN A 397 -1.61 3.09 -21.91
C ASN A 397 -1.67 1.61 -21.53
N ASN A 398 -1.52 0.71 -22.51
CA ASN A 398 -1.49 -0.74 -22.30
C ASN A 398 -2.71 -1.21 -21.47
N ASN A 399 -3.90 -0.98 -22.02
CA ASN A 399 -5.17 -1.48 -21.51
C ASN A 399 -5.95 -2.12 -22.68
N GLU A 400 -7.22 -2.43 -22.47
CA GLU A 400 -8.10 -3.04 -23.46
C GLU A 400 -9.20 -2.08 -23.92
N LEU A 401 -8.97 -0.76 -23.83
CA LEU A 401 -9.97 0.27 -24.12
C LEU A 401 -10.27 0.36 -25.62
N THR A 402 -11.55 0.53 -25.94
CA THR A 402 -12.04 0.82 -27.30
C THR A 402 -12.63 2.23 -27.43
N ASN A 403 -12.95 2.87 -26.31
CA ASN A 403 -13.48 4.23 -26.22
C ASN A 403 -13.07 4.88 -24.89
N ILE A 404 -13.39 6.17 -24.77
CA ILE A 404 -13.37 6.93 -23.51
C ILE A 404 -14.72 7.64 -23.33
N PRO A 405 -15.13 7.99 -22.10
CA PRO A 405 -16.39 8.70 -21.87
C PRO A 405 -16.33 10.14 -22.39
N ALA A 406 -17.45 10.60 -22.95
CA ALA A 406 -17.61 11.95 -23.50
C ALA A 406 -17.41 13.04 -22.45
N GLU A 407 -17.68 12.72 -21.18
CA GLU A 407 -17.56 13.61 -20.04
C GLU A 407 -16.11 14.06 -19.78
N LEU A 408 -15.10 13.38 -20.32
CA LEU A 408 -13.72 13.85 -20.24
C LEU A 408 -13.48 15.19 -20.97
N ALA A 409 -14.35 15.51 -21.94
CA ALA A 409 -14.33 16.83 -22.59
C ALA A 409 -14.61 17.97 -21.60
N ASN A 410 -15.26 17.70 -20.46
CA ASN A 410 -15.58 18.69 -19.44
C ASN A 410 -14.37 19.09 -18.57
N ASN A 411 -13.25 18.35 -18.62
CA ASN A 411 -12.09 18.62 -17.74
C ASN A 411 -11.30 19.84 -18.22
N PRO A 412 -11.34 21.00 -17.55
CA PRO A 412 -10.73 22.23 -18.08
C PRO A 412 -9.20 22.20 -18.14
N ASN A 413 -8.56 21.22 -17.49
CA ASN A 413 -7.11 21.14 -17.33
C ASN A 413 -6.47 19.92 -18.02
N LEU A 414 -7.24 19.06 -18.70
CA LEU A 414 -6.72 17.82 -19.27
C LEU A 414 -5.83 18.10 -20.49
N LYS A 415 -4.51 18.21 -20.29
CA LYS A 415 -3.55 18.54 -21.35
C LYS A 415 -2.92 17.32 -22.00
N PHE A 416 -2.72 16.25 -21.22
CA PHE A 416 -2.02 15.05 -21.66
C PHE A 416 -2.93 13.84 -21.59
N LEU A 417 -3.28 13.29 -22.75
CA LEU A 417 -4.06 12.05 -22.87
C LEU A 417 -3.22 10.99 -23.57
N ILE A 418 -2.85 9.96 -22.81
CA ILE A 418 -1.98 8.88 -23.26
C ILE A 418 -2.80 7.59 -23.33
N LEU A 419 -3.02 7.09 -24.55
CA LEU A 419 -3.88 5.95 -24.90
C LEU A 419 -3.13 4.88 -25.72
N LYS A 420 -1.80 4.81 -25.56
CA LYS A 420 -0.95 3.86 -26.31
C LYS A 420 -1.37 2.42 -26.08
N PHE A 421 -1.20 1.56 -27.07
CA PHE A 421 -1.37 0.11 -26.96
C PHE A 421 -2.72 -0.27 -26.33
N ASN A 422 -3.79 0.27 -26.91
CA ASN A 422 -5.18 -0.07 -26.59
C ASN A 422 -5.84 -0.73 -27.82
N LYS A 423 -7.18 -0.76 -27.86
CA LYS A 423 -7.98 -1.38 -28.92
C LYS A 423 -8.81 -0.36 -29.71
N PHE A 424 -8.39 0.92 -29.75
CA PHE A 424 -9.11 1.95 -30.51
C PHE A 424 -9.06 1.68 -32.01
N THR A 425 -10.23 1.70 -32.67
CA THR A 425 -10.35 1.55 -34.13
C THR A 425 -10.52 2.89 -34.85
N SER A 426 -10.88 3.94 -34.12
CA SER A 426 -10.98 5.32 -34.61
C SER A 426 -10.61 6.33 -33.52
N ILE A 427 -10.27 7.54 -33.95
CA ILE A 427 -10.20 8.71 -33.04
C ILE A 427 -11.64 9.21 -32.93
N THR A 428 -12.29 8.95 -31.80
CA THR A 428 -13.73 9.17 -31.66
C THR A 428 -14.06 10.64 -31.37
N GLN A 429 -15.32 11.05 -31.56
CA GLN A 429 -15.77 12.41 -31.26
C GLN A 429 -15.53 12.78 -29.79
N GLU A 430 -15.60 11.81 -28.88
CA GLU A 430 -15.32 12.00 -27.46
C GLU A 430 -13.89 12.49 -27.22
N ILE A 431 -12.89 11.97 -27.97
CA ILE A 431 -11.50 12.45 -27.90
C ILE A 431 -11.40 13.85 -28.52
N LEU A 432 -12.05 14.07 -29.66
CA LEU A 432 -11.98 15.31 -30.43
C LEU A 432 -12.67 16.49 -29.75
N ASN A 433 -13.57 16.23 -28.80
CA ASN A 433 -14.21 17.24 -27.96
C ASN A 433 -13.32 17.72 -26.79
N ILE A 434 -12.17 17.10 -26.55
CA ILE A 434 -11.24 17.49 -25.47
C ILE A 434 -10.31 18.61 -25.99
N THR A 435 -10.90 19.77 -26.30
CA THR A 435 -10.25 20.91 -26.98
C THR A 435 -9.01 21.50 -26.28
N GLN A 436 -8.84 21.19 -25.00
CA GLN A 436 -7.73 21.58 -24.13
C GLN A 436 -6.48 20.70 -24.27
N LEU A 437 -6.52 19.63 -25.09
CA LEU A 437 -5.38 18.73 -25.27
C LEU A 437 -4.20 19.42 -25.94
N GLU A 438 -3.04 19.29 -25.32
CA GLU A 438 -1.74 19.66 -25.88
C GLU A 438 -1.01 18.43 -26.41
N ASN A 439 -1.24 17.25 -25.82
CA ASN A 439 -0.59 16.00 -26.20
C ASN A 439 -1.61 14.87 -26.30
N LEU A 440 -1.74 14.32 -27.50
CA LEU A 440 -2.54 13.13 -27.79
C LEU A 440 -1.64 12.01 -28.30
N ASN A 441 -1.61 10.91 -27.54
CA ASN A 441 -0.80 9.75 -27.92
C ASN A 441 -1.65 8.48 -28.07
N LEU A 442 -1.74 8.00 -29.30
CA LEU A 442 -2.53 6.85 -29.74
C LEU A 442 -1.64 5.77 -30.38
N GLU A 443 -0.35 5.73 -30.06
CA GLU A 443 0.59 4.74 -30.59
C GLU A 443 0.07 3.30 -30.41
N GLY A 444 0.19 2.44 -31.42
CA GLY A 444 -0.05 1.02 -31.26
C GLY A 444 -1.52 0.63 -31.08
N ASN A 445 -2.43 1.35 -31.71
CA ASN A 445 -3.86 1.04 -31.76
C ASN A 445 -4.24 0.42 -33.13
N GLN A 446 -5.53 0.42 -33.48
CA GLN A 446 -6.06 -0.12 -34.74
C GLN A 446 -6.70 0.99 -35.60
N LEU A 447 -6.22 2.23 -35.49
CA LEU A 447 -6.78 3.39 -36.19
C LEU A 447 -6.63 3.27 -37.71
N THR A 448 -7.67 3.58 -38.47
CA THR A 448 -7.66 3.51 -39.95
C THR A 448 -7.53 4.85 -40.65
N GLU A 449 -7.81 5.95 -39.94
CA GLU A 449 -7.73 7.33 -40.44
C GLU A 449 -7.55 8.32 -39.28
N VAL A 450 -7.14 9.54 -39.60
CA VAL A 450 -7.31 10.72 -38.75
C VAL A 450 -8.53 11.50 -39.28
N PRO A 451 -9.55 11.80 -38.47
CA PRO A 451 -10.78 12.46 -38.94
C PRO A 451 -10.59 13.99 -39.13
N GLU A 452 -11.42 14.62 -39.97
CA GLU A 452 -11.33 16.07 -40.24
C GLU A 452 -11.51 16.91 -38.96
N GLU A 453 -12.28 16.41 -38.00
CA GLU A 453 -12.53 17.04 -36.69
C GLU A 453 -11.28 17.14 -35.80
N ILE A 454 -10.11 16.62 -36.23
CA ILE A 454 -8.82 16.87 -35.56
C ILE A 454 -8.51 18.37 -35.41
N GLU A 455 -9.04 19.21 -36.30
CA GLU A 455 -8.93 20.67 -36.22
C GLU A 455 -9.52 21.28 -34.94
N ASN A 456 -10.44 20.57 -34.28
CA ASN A 456 -11.03 21.02 -33.01
C ASN A 456 -9.99 21.07 -31.87
N LEU A 457 -8.92 20.26 -31.97
CA LEU A 457 -7.83 20.25 -31.00
C LEU A 457 -6.84 21.39 -31.29
N THR A 458 -7.31 22.62 -31.15
CA THR A 458 -6.57 23.84 -31.55
C THR A 458 -5.28 24.07 -30.75
N LEU A 459 -5.20 23.53 -29.53
CA LEU A 459 -4.01 23.61 -28.66
C LEU A 459 -3.03 22.43 -28.86
N LEU A 460 -3.32 21.52 -29.79
CA LEU A 460 -2.56 20.29 -29.95
C LEU A 460 -1.14 20.58 -30.42
N ASN A 461 -0.18 20.29 -29.55
CA ASN A 461 1.25 20.45 -29.80
C ASN A 461 1.89 19.15 -30.30
N THR A 462 1.44 18.01 -29.78
CA THR A 462 1.99 16.70 -30.11
C THR A 462 0.89 15.72 -30.46
N LEU A 463 0.97 15.18 -31.68
CA LEU A 463 0.13 14.07 -32.14
C LEU A 463 1.01 12.87 -32.49
N VAL A 464 0.83 11.77 -31.75
CA VAL A 464 1.53 10.50 -32.00
C VAL A 464 0.51 9.43 -32.33
N VAL A 465 0.50 8.98 -33.59
CA VAL A 465 -0.38 7.91 -34.10
C VAL A 465 0.42 6.78 -34.74
N ARG A 466 1.68 6.63 -34.33
CA ARG A 466 2.61 5.59 -34.80
C ARG A 466 2.05 4.18 -34.59
N ARG A 467 2.43 3.23 -35.46
CA ARG A 467 2.04 1.81 -35.38
C ARG A 467 0.52 1.61 -35.36
N ASN A 468 -0.17 2.24 -36.32
CA ASN A 468 -1.60 2.06 -36.55
C ASN A 468 -1.84 1.52 -37.97
N GLN A 469 -3.06 1.61 -38.47
CA GLN A 469 -3.47 1.19 -39.82
C GLN A 469 -3.93 2.40 -40.67
N ILE A 470 -3.44 3.61 -40.36
CA ILE A 470 -3.92 4.87 -40.93
C ILE A 470 -3.59 4.93 -42.42
N THR A 471 -4.59 5.21 -43.25
CA THR A 471 -4.47 5.27 -44.71
C THR A 471 -4.48 6.69 -45.27
N SER A 472 -5.02 7.65 -44.53
CA SER A 472 -5.11 9.06 -44.91
C SER A 472 -4.92 9.99 -43.71
N ILE A 473 -4.42 11.19 -44.00
CA ILE A 473 -4.42 12.35 -43.10
C ILE A 473 -5.34 13.41 -43.74
N PRO A 474 -6.24 14.04 -42.97
CA PRO A 474 -7.22 15.00 -43.48
C PRO A 474 -6.55 16.33 -43.81
N LYS A 475 -7.20 17.13 -44.66
CA LYS A 475 -6.67 18.47 -45.00
C LYS A 475 -6.73 19.41 -43.81
N SER A 476 -7.75 19.26 -42.96
CA SER A 476 -7.94 20.06 -41.75
C SER A 476 -6.77 19.97 -40.77
N ILE A 477 -5.87 18.98 -40.88
CA ILE A 477 -4.66 18.90 -40.03
C ILE A 477 -3.85 20.20 -40.10
N GLY A 478 -3.87 20.90 -41.24
CA GLY A 478 -3.19 22.18 -41.41
C GLY A 478 -3.70 23.31 -40.52
N ASN A 479 -4.88 23.13 -39.89
CA ASN A 479 -5.46 24.09 -38.95
C ASN A 479 -4.90 23.94 -37.53
N ASN A 480 -4.25 22.82 -37.19
CA ASN A 480 -3.61 22.61 -35.89
C ASN A 480 -2.24 23.31 -35.81
N THR A 481 -2.23 24.64 -35.95
CA THR A 481 -1.00 25.44 -36.10
C THR A 481 -0.04 25.40 -34.91
N GLU A 482 -0.49 24.93 -33.75
CA GLU A 482 0.34 24.69 -32.55
C GLU A 482 1.15 23.38 -32.61
N LEU A 483 0.90 22.51 -33.60
CA LEU A 483 1.62 21.24 -33.75
C LEU A 483 3.11 21.47 -33.94
N VAL A 484 3.90 20.88 -33.04
CA VAL A 484 5.36 20.82 -33.08
C VAL A 484 5.83 19.42 -33.47
N ILE A 485 5.11 18.38 -33.03
CA ILE A 485 5.47 16.98 -33.25
C ILE A 485 4.29 16.25 -33.91
N LEU A 486 4.55 15.68 -35.09
CA LEU A 486 3.64 14.80 -35.81
C LEU A 486 4.36 13.48 -36.13
N ASP A 487 4.03 12.42 -35.38
CA ASP A 487 4.58 11.07 -35.60
C ASP A 487 3.52 10.14 -36.21
N LEU A 488 3.70 9.87 -37.50
CA LEU A 488 2.88 9.00 -38.36
C LEU A 488 3.60 7.68 -38.69
N THR A 489 4.70 7.37 -38.00
CA THR A 489 5.56 6.22 -38.32
C THR A 489 4.80 4.89 -38.30
N GLY A 490 5.05 3.99 -39.24
CA GLY A 490 4.49 2.63 -39.20
C GLY A 490 2.97 2.62 -39.40
N ASN A 491 2.51 3.30 -40.45
CA ASN A 491 1.11 3.33 -40.88
C ASN A 491 0.99 2.81 -42.33
N ARG A 492 -0.14 3.06 -42.99
CA ARG A 492 -0.42 2.66 -44.38
C ARG A 492 -0.65 3.87 -45.28
N LEU A 493 -0.03 5.01 -44.96
CA LEU A 493 -0.19 6.24 -45.72
C LEU A 493 0.44 6.11 -47.11
N THR A 494 -0.28 6.54 -48.14
CA THR A 494 0.21 6.60 -49.53
C THR A 494 0.61 8.00 -49.97
N SER A 495 0.11 9.02 -49.28
CA SER A 495 0.38 10.43 -49.54
C SER A 495 0.18 11.26 -48.27
N LEU A 496 0.59 12.53 -48.32
CA LEU A 496 0.35 13.53 -47.29
C LEU A 496 -0.40 14.73 -47.91
N PRO A 497 -1.36 15.34 -47.20
CA PRO A 497 -2.01 16.56 -47.66
C PRO A 497 -1.02 17.73 -47.67
N ILE A 498 -1.05 18.56 -48.72
CA ILE A 498 -0.20 19.76 -48.87
C ILE A 498 -0.36 20.72 -47.69
N GLU A 499 -1.53 20.69 -47.05
CA GLU A 499 -1.90 21.50 -45.89
C GLU A 499 -1.00 21.26 -44.66
N ILE A 500 -0.22 20.17 -44.59
CA ILE A 500 0.84 20.00 -43.58
C ILE A 500 1.87 21.15 -43.66
N SER A 501 2.06 21.76 -44.83
CA SER A 501 2.93 22.95 -44.98
C SER A 501 2.42 24.19 -44.23
N ASN A 502 1.14 24.20 -43.80
CA ASN A 502 0.58 25.28 -42.97
C ASN A 502 0.99 25.17 -41.50
N LEU A 503 1.57 24.04 -41.07
CA LEU A 503 2.00 23.81 -39.69
C LEU A 503 3.31 24.57 -39.38
N SER A 504 3.20 25.88 -39.21
CA SER A 504 4.35 26.80 -39.03
C SER A 504 5.23 26.48 -37.81
N ASN A 505 4.66 25.85 -36.77
CA ASN A 505 5.37 25.42 -35.57
C ASN A 505 5.94 24.01 -35.66
N LEU A 506 5.70 23.26 -36.75
CA LEU A 506 6.16 21.89 -36.88
C LEU A 506 7.70 21.85 -36.87
N ARG A 507 8.24 20.99 -36.02
CA ARG A 507 9.70 20.76 -35.89
C ARG A 507 10.07 19.30 -36.08
N ILE A 508 9.15 18.38 -35.80
CA ILE A 508 9.37 16.95 -35.91
C ILE A 508 8.24 16.36 -36.75
N LEU A 509 8.61 15.83 -37.92
CA LEU A 509 7.72 15.04 -38.78
C LEU A 509 8.35 13.66 -38.98
N GLN A 510 7.64 12.62 -38.54
CA GLN A 510 8.09 11.24 -38.70
C GLN A 510 7.05 10.47 -39.51
N ILE A 511 7.46 9.96 -40.66
CA ILE A 511 6.59 9.27 -41.63
C ILE A 511 7.19 7.95 -42.11
N ARG A 512 8.28 7.49 -41.47
CA ARG A 512 8.96 6.24 -41.80
C ARG A 512 8.01 5.04 -41.73
N SER A 513 8.31 3.99 -42.48
CA SER A 513 7.51 2.76 -42.54
C SER A 513 6.07 3.03 -42.97
N ASN A 514 5.91 3.77 -44.07
CA ASN A 514 4.63 4.01 -44.75
C ASN A 514 4.73 3.54 -46.22
N GLN A 515 3.76 3.91 -47.05
CA GLN A 515 3.70 3.62 -48.48
C GLN A 515 3.77 4.90 -49.32
N ILE A 516 4.39 5.96 -48.78
CA ILE A 516 4.48 7.29 -49.39
C ILE A 516 5.60 7.27 -50.45
N ALA A 517 5.24 7.40 -51.72
CA ALA A 517 6.18 7.44 -52.83
C ALA A 517 6.84 8.83 -52.99
N SER A 518 6.04 9.88 -52.89
CA SER A 518 6.45 11.26 -53.07
C SER A 518 5.74 12.18 -52.08
N ILE A 519 6.37 13.33 -51.80
CA ILE A 519 5.87 14.37 -50.91
C ILE A 519 5.97 15.70 -51.66
N SER A 520 4.98 16.56 -51.54
CA SER A 520 5.01 17.89 -52.15
C SER A 520 6.23 18.72 -51.70
N GLU A 521 6.80 19.51 -52.60
CA GLU A 521 7.94 20.42 -52.33
C GLU A 521 7.71 21.29 -51.07
N SER A 522 6.51 21.85 -50.90
CA SER A 522 6.20 22.72 -49.76
C SER A 522 6.30 22.05 -48.38
N ILE A 523 6.14 20.72 -48.31
CA ILE A 523 6.36 19.96 -47.06
C ILE A 523 7.85 19.66 -46.89
N CYS A 524 8.58 19.41 -47.98
CA CYS A 524 10.03 19.19 -47.95
C CYS A 524 10.80 20.45 -47.55
N ASP A 525 10.27 21.64 -47.84
CA ASP A 525 10.84 22.94 -47.49
C ASP A 525 10.55 23.37 -46.05
N LEU A 526 9.76 22.59 -45.28
CA LEU A 526 9.53 22.90 -43.87
C LEU A 526 10.84 22.89 -43.09
N ASN A 527 11.00 23.87 -42.20
CA ASN A 527 12.14 23.96 -41.30
C ASN A 527 12.02 22.95 -40.15
N LEU A 528 12.22 21.67 -40.47
CA LEU A 528 12.14 20.56 -39.54
C LEU A 528 13.49 20.31 -38.87
N SER A 529 13.48 20.21 -37.55
CA SER A 529 14.62 19.75 -36.76
C SER A 529 14.87 18.24 -36.92
N VAL A 530 13.79 17.47 -37.12
CA VAL A 530 13.82 16.03 -37.35
C VAL A 530 12.81 15.70 -38.44
N PHE A 531 13.28 15.12 -39.54
CA PHE A 531 12.43 14.61 -40.61
C PHE A 531 12.83 13.15 -40.94
N GLU A 532 12.07 12.19 -40.42
CA GLU A 532 12.31 10.77 -40.68
C GLU A 532 11.33 10.24 -41.72
N LYS A 533 11.85 9.88 -42.90
CA LYS A 533 11.09 9.26 -44.00
C LYS A 533 11.79 8.01 -44.54
N ASP A 534 11.07 7.18 -45.27
CA ASP A 534 11.66 6.03 -45.94
C ASP A 534 12.64 6.48 -47.04
N PHE A 535 13.70 5.69 -47.27
CA PHE A 535 14.77 6.05 -48.23
C PHE A 535 14.23 6.28 -49.65
N GLN A 536 13.17 5.57 -50.03
CA GLN A 536 12.58 5.63 -51.37
C GLN A 536 11.63 6.82 -51.55
N THR A 537 11.22 7.50 -50.47
CA THR A 537 10.29 8.63 -50.54
C THR A 537 11.00 9.86 -51.08
N THR A 538 10.51 10.42 -52.19
CA THR A 538 11.11 11.59 -52.88
C THR A 538 10.32 12.88 -52.64
N CYS A 539 10.93 14.03 -52.91
CA CYS A 539 10.20 15.31 -52.98
C CYS A 539 9.78 15.54 -54.43
N GLU A 540 8.52 15.90 -54.66
CA GLU A 540 8.03 16.33 -55.97
C GLU A 540 8.70 17.67 -56.32
N LEU A 541 9.14 17.80 -57.58
CA LEU A 541 9.79 18.97 -58.16
C LEU A 541 8.80 20.00 -58.69
#